data_AF-A0A946B0Q6-F1
#
_entry.id   AF-A0A946B0Q6-F1
#
_cell.length_a   1.000
_cell.length_b   1.000
_cell.length_c   1.000
_cell.angle_alpha   90.00
_cell.angle_beta   90.00
_cell.angle_gamma   90.00
#
_symmetry.space_group_name_H-M   'P 1'
#
loop_
_entity.id
_entity.type
_entity.pdbx_description
1 polymer ?
#
loop_
_entity_poly.entity_id
_entity_poly.type
_entity_poly.pdbx_seq_one_letter_code
_entity_poly.pdbx_strand_id
1 'polypeptide(L)'
;MRASREQQQGFTLIELMVVVSIIGVLSILGVPHFRAYLLDARLSDAVPYLTDIAARNRMHFIETGKYCCDLDPTNEKNIIGELRAPLDDVGDFCFMIVCKDSNLCPIVTAPNFIAADEAADAGAEFEVWALLRQVSTGSIDGPSGSTCKVQATKRPPTGLAQPAASGKPGRQGQAVVLRYPAPANGLDTTTGNGGHRYNWDAGISKTNALHP
;
A
#
# COMPACT_ATOMS: atom_id res chain seq x y z
N MET A 1 -45.58 -44.87 -33.02
CA MET A 1 -44.55 -43.82 -32.95
C MET A 1 -43.27 -44.45 -32.45
N ARG A 2 -42.22 -44.56 -33.27
CA ARG A 2 -40.90 -45.05 -32.82
C ARG A 2 -40.16 -43.87 -32.21
N ALA A 3 -39.95 -43.89 -30.90
CA ALA A 3 -39.08 -42.94 -30.23
C ALA A 3 -37.63 -43.20 -30.68
N SER A 4 -37.05 -42.22 -31.35
CA SER A 4 -35.60 -42.15 -31.61
C SER A 4 -34.87 -42.16 -30.28
N ARG A 5 -34.12 -43.23 -29.98
CA ARG A 5 -33.15 -43.21 -28.88
C ARG A 5 -31.97 -42.36 -29.37
N GLU A 6 -31.92 -41.12 -28.95
CA GLU A 6 -30.68 -40.35 -29.05
C GLU A 6 -29.61 -41.10 -28.26
N GLN A 7 -28.57 -41.57 -28.96
CA GLN A 7 -27.42 -42.20 -28.33
C GLN A 7 -26.70 -41.13 -27.53
N GLN A 8 -26.75 -41.21 -26.20
CA GLN A 8 -25.91 -40.38 -25.34
C GLN A 8 -24.46 -40.73 -25.62
N GLN A 9 -23.78 -39.88 -26.40
CA GLN A 9 -22.34 -39.94 -26.61
C GLN A 9 -21.67 -39.51 -25.30
N GLY A 10 -21.04 -40.46 -24.60
CA GLY A 10 -20.26 -40.17 -23.40
C GLY A 10 -18.91 -39.57 -23.75
N PHE A 11 -18.40 -38.67 -22.90
CA PHE A 11 -17.04 -38.14 -22.99
C PHE A 11 -16.00 -39.27 -22.86
N THR A 12 -14.92 -39.19 -23.64
CA THR A 12 -13.82 -40.16 -23.52
C THR A 12 -12.85 -39.76 -22.41
N LEU A 13 -12.22 -40.75 -21.76
CA LEU A 13 -11.26 -40.50 -20.68
C LEU A 13 -10.02 -39.73 -21.19
N ILE A 14 -9.62 -39.98 -22.43
CA ILE A 14 -8.50 -39.29 -23.08
C ILE A 14 -8.81 -37.80 -23.34
N GLU A 15 -10.04 -37.48 -23.69
CA GLU A 15 -10.49 -36.11 -23.93
C GLU A 15 -10.47 -35.28 -22.65
N LEU A 16 -10.89 -35.88 -21.53
CA LEU A 16 -10.73 -35.27 -20.20
C LEU A 16 -9.25 -35.07 -19.85
N MET A 17 -8.38 -36.05 -20.12
CA MET A 17 -6.94 -35.95 -19.80
C MET A 17 -6.24 -34.80 -20.53
N VAL A 18 -6.56 -34.59 -21.81
CA VAL A 18 -5.99 -33.48 -22.59
C VAL A 18 -6.48 -32.13 -22.04
N VAL A 19 -7.78 -32.01 -21.74
CA VAL A 19 -8.35 -30.77 -21.17
C VAL A 19 -7.69 -30.42 -19.83
N VAL A 20 -7.56 -31.39 -18.92
CA VAL A 20 -6.93 -31.17 -17.61
C VAL A 20 -5.45 -30.78 -17.77
N SER A 21 -4.75 -31.39 -18.72
CA SER A 21 -3.35 -31.05 -19.02
C SER A 21 -3.20 -29.60 -19.53
N ILE A 22 -4.08 -29.15 -20.43
CA ILE A 22 -4.08 -27.77 -20.92
C ILE A 22 -4.39 -26.79 -19.79
N ILE A 23 -5.41 -27.06 -18.97
CA ILE A 23 -5.76 -26.22 -17.82
C ILE A 23 -4.59 -26.15 -16.83
N GLY A 24 -3.89 -27.26 -16.60
CA GLY A 24 -2.71 -27.32 -15.74
C GLY A 24 -1.60 -26.38 -16.19
N VAL A 25 -1.24 -26.41 -17.48
CA VAL A 25 -0.21 -25.52 -18.05
C VAL A 25 -0.63 -24.05 -17.98
N LEU A 26 -1.88 -23.74 -18.34
CA LEU A 26 -2.40 -22.37 -18.31
C LEU A 26 -2.47 -21.81 -16.88
N SER A 27 -2.81 -22.64 -15.89
CA SER A 27 -2.95 -22.21 -14.50
C SER A 27 -1.62 -21.79 -13.88
N ILE A 28 -0.53 -22.48 -14.21
CA ILE A 28 0.82 -22.17 -13.71
C ILE A 28 1.27 -20.77 -14.16
N LEU A 29 0.96 -20.40 -15.39
CA LEU A 29 1.30 -19.07 -15.92
C LEU A 29 0.28 -18.00 -15.52
N GLY A 30 -1.01 -18.32 -15.54
CA GLY A 30 -2.08 -17.35 -15.35
C GLY A 30 -2.20 -16.83 -13.91
N VAL A 31 -2.08 -17.71 -12.91
CA VAL A 31 -2.27 -17.35 -11.50
C VAL A 31 -1.30 -16.24 -11.00
N PRO A 32 0.03 -16.32 -11.20
CA PRO A 32 0.94 -15.28 -10.72
C PRO A 32 0.69 -13.92 -11.39
N HIS A 33 0.40 -13.91 -12.70
CA HIS A 33 0.08 -12.67 -13.41
C HIS A 33 -1.21 -12.02 -12.92
N PHE A 34 -2.27 -12.81 -12.74
CA PHE A 34 -3.54 -12.29 -12.24
C PHE A 34 -3.42 -11.74 -10.81
N ARG A 35 -2.62 -12.38 -9.96
CA ARG A 35 -2.34 -11.89 -8.60
C ARG A 35 -1.64 -10.53 -8.61
N ALA A 36 -0.64 -10.34 -9.47
CA ALA A 36 0.06 -9.06 -9.59
C ALA A 36 -0.89 -7.94 -10.05
N TYR A 37 -1.80 -8.23 -10.99
CA TYR A 37 -2.82 -7.29 -11.44
C TYR A 37 -3.78 -6.88 -10.31
N LEU A 38 -4.29 -7.86 -9.55
CA LEU A 38 -5.16 -7.59 -8.39
C LEU A 38 -4.45 -6.74 -7.33
N LEU A 39 -3.16 -6.99 -7.14
CA LEU A 39 -2.34 -6.27 -6.17
C LEU A 39 -2.15 -4.79 -6.58
N ASP A 40 -1.80 -4.51 -7.84
CA ASP A 40 -1.68 -3.13 -8.32
C ASP A 40 -3.03 -2.38 -8.33
N ALA A 41 -4.12 -3.08 -8.66
CA ALA A 41 -5.47 -2.54 -8.53
C ALA A 41 -5.75 -2.15 -7.07
N ARG A 42 -5.41 -3.00 -6.10
CA ARG A 42 -5.57 -2.68 -4.67
C ARG A 42 -4.71 -1.52 -4.20
N LEU A 43 -3.47 -1.40 -4.67
CA LEU A 43 -2.66 -0.22 -4.35
C LEU A 43 -3.30 1.07 -4.87
N SER A 44 -3.90 1.00 -6.07
CA SER A 44 -4.60 2.15 -6.66
C SER A 44 -5.83 2.58 -5.85
N ASP A 45 -6.51 1.63 -5.19
CA ASP A 45 -7.65 1.94 -4.30
C ASP A 45 -7.24 2.80 -3.07
N ALA A 46 -5.97 2.75 -2.64
CA ALA A 46 -5.48 3.51 -1.48
C ALA A 46 -5.15 4.98 -1.79
N VAL A 47 -4.85 5.30 -3.06
CA VAL A 47 -4.50 6.65 -3.53
C VAL A 47 -5.51 7.74 -3.11
N PRO A 48 -6.83 7.59 -3.34
CA PRO A 48 -7.79 8.64 -2.96
C PRO A 48 -7.75 8.95 -1.46
N TYR A 49 -7.53 7.94 -0.62
CA TYR A 49 -7.43 8.13 0.83
C TYR A 49 -6.14 8.84 1.23
N LEU A 50 -5.02 8.55 0.57
CA LEU A 50 -3.78 9.31 0.78
C LEU A 50 -3.97 10.79 0.44
N THR A 51 -4.63 11.09 -0.68
CA THR A 51 -4.89 12.47 -1.09
C THR A 51 -5.85 13.18 -0.15
N ASP A 52 -6.86 12.48 0.38
CA ASP A 52 -7.81 13.02 1.35
C ASP A 52 -7.11 13.30 2.70
N ILE A 53 -6.31 12.37 3.21
CA ILE A 53 -5.49 12.59 4.41
C ILE A 53 -4.56 13.79 4.21
N ALA A 54 -3.86 13.87 3.09
CA ALA A 54 -2.93 14.97 2.81
C ALA A 54 -3.66 16.32 2.73
N ALA A 55 -4.82 16.37 2.09
CA ALA A 55 -5.64 17.57 2.03
C ALA A 55 -6.12 18.01 3.42
N ARG A 56 -6.62 17.07 4.23
CA ARG A 56 -7.04 17.34 5.62
C ARG A 56 -5.88 17.78 6.50
N ASN A 57 -4.71 17.17 6.33
CA ASN A 57 -3.51 17.53 7.07
C ASN A 57 -3.08 18.98 6.77
N ARG A 58 -3.19 19.39 5.49
CA ARG A 58 -2.96 20.78 5.07
C ARG A 58 -3.99 21.75 5.63
N MET A 59 -5.27 21.36 5.65
CA MET A 59 -6.29 22.18 6.31
C MET A 59 -6.01 22.32 7.80
N HIS A 60 -5.58 21.25 8.46
CA HIS A 60 -5.19 21.29 9.87
C HIS A 60 -4.01 22.24 10.10
N PHE A 61 -2.99 22.23 9.24
CA PHE A 61 -1.88 23.19 9.31
C PHE A 61 -2.32 24.65 9.16
N ILE A 62 -3.31 24.95 8.32
CA ILE A 62 -3.86 26.30 8.20
C ILE A 62 -4.59 26.72 9.49
N GLU A 63 -5.24 25.78 10.18
CA GLU A 63 -5.98 26.04 11.42
C GLU A 63 -5.08 26.16 12.66
N THR A 64 -4.06 25.31 12.77
CA THR A 64 -3.24 25.15 14.00
C THR A 64 -1.79 25.62 13.85
N GLY A 65 -1.33 25.83 12.61
CA GLY A 65 0.07 26.11 12.29
C GLY A 65 1.00 24.90 12.35
N LYS A 66 0.46 23.69 12.55
CA LYS A 66 1.19 22.42 12.61
C LYS A 66 0.43 21.34 11.84
N TYR A 67 1.16 20.38 11.28
CA TYR A 67 0.57 19.17 10.72
C TYR A 67 0.23 18.18 11.83
N CYS A 68 -0.73 17.32 11.56
CA CYS A 68 -1.08 16.21 12.43
C CYS A 68 0.13 15.27 12.60
N CYS A 69 0.28 14.60 13.75
CA CYS A 69 -0.68 14.54 14.86
C CYS A 69 -0.01 14.91 16.18
N ASP A 70 -0.78 15.50 17.09
CA ASP A 70 -0.33 15.77 18.47
C ASP A 70 -0.01 14.46 19.23
N LEU A 71 -0.65 13.37 18.82
CA LEU A 71 -0.39 12.01 19.29
C LEU A 71 0.37 11.18 18.24
N ASP A 72 0.70 9.94 18.57
CA ASP A 72 1.42 8.99 17.70
C ASP A 72 0.87 8.95 16.26
N PRO A 73 1.59 9.50 15.25
CA PRO A 73 1.11 9.58 13.86
C PRO A 73 1.19 8.23 13.12
N THR A 74 1.69 7.18 13.80
CA THR A 74 1.68 5.80 13.31
C THR A 74 0.41 5.03 13.70
N ASN A 75 -0.47 5.66 14.48
CA ASN A 75 -1.74 5.08 14.91
C ASN A 75 -2.92 5.71 14.17
N GLU A 76 -3.62 4.90 13.38
CA GLU A 76 -4.77 5.36 12.59
C GLU A 76 -5.85 6.02 13.43
N LYS A 77 -6.02 5.60 14.69
CA LYS A 77 -7.00 6.21 15.60
C LYS A 77 -6.76 7.70 15.79
N ASN A 78 -5.50 8.14 15.80
CA ASN A 78 -5.13 9.54 15.98
C ASN A 78 -5.41 10.34 14.70
N ILE A 79 -5.05 9.76 13.55
CA ILE A 79 -5.36 10.35 12.22
C ILE A 79 -6.87 10.54 12.06
N ILE A 80 -7.66 9.55 12.46
CA ILE A 80 -9.13 9.59 12.35
C ILE A 80 -9.72 10.57 13.36
N GLY A 81 -9.18 10.63 14.58
CA GLY A 81 -9.65 11.56 15.61
C GLY A 81 -9.39 13.02 15.26
N GLU A 82 -8.20 13.32 14.72
CA GLU A 82 -7.71 14.68 14.53
C GLU A 82 -8.01 15.21 13.13
N LEU A 83 -7.79 14.41 12.07
CA LEU A 83 -8.08 14.81 10.68
C LEU A 83 -9.50 14.45 10.23
N ARG A 84 -10.25 13.66 11.02
CA ARG A 84 -11.59 13.15 10.66
C ARG A 84 -11.59 12.38 9.33
N ALA A 85 -10.51 11.67 9.04
CA ALA A 85 -10.36 10.89 7.80
C ALA A 85 -11.19 9.58 7.87
N PRO A 86 -12.01 9.24 6.85
CA PRO A 86 -12.82 8.03 6.84
C PRO A 86 -11.97 6.82 6.37
N LEU A 87 -11.23 6.21 7.28
CA LEU A 87 -10.31 5.11 6.92
C LEU A 87 -10.91 3.71 7.09
N ASP A 88 -12.10 3.60 7.70
CA ASP A 88 -12.75 2.32 8.02
C ASP A 88 -13.05 1.46 6.77
N ASP A 89 -13.35 2.10 5.63
CA ASP A 89 -13.70 1.42 4.37
C ASP A 89 -12.50 0.74 3.70
N VAL A 90 -11.28 1.15 4.05
CA VAL A 90 -10.02 0.65 3.48
C VAL A 90 -9.38 -0.35 4.43
N GLY A 91 -10.06 -1.48 4.59
CA GLY A 91 -9.75 -2.45 5.64
C GLY A 91 -8.35 -3.07 5.52
N ASP A 92 -7.86 -3.29 4.31
CA ASP A 92 -6.60 -4.02 4.11
C ASP A 92 -5.35 -3.13 4.27
N PHE A 93 -5.51 -1.82 4.41
CA PHE A 93 -4.40 -0.88 4.52
C PHE A 93 -4.26 -0.33 5.94
N CYS A 94 -3.02 -0.02 6.31
CA CYS A 94 -2.69 0.81 7.47
C CYS A 94 -2.10 2.14 7.01
N PHE A 95 -2.67 3.24 7.49
CA PHE A 95 -2.21 4.58 7.17
C PHE A 95 -1.37 5.17 8.28
N MET A 96 -0.29 5.87 7.91
CA MET A 96 0.53 6.63 8.85
C MET A 96 1.02 7.92 8.19
N ILE A 97 1.24 8.94 9.00
CA ILE A 97 1.84 10.21 8.58
C ILE A 97 3.29 10.24 9.06
N VAL A 98 4.19 10.62 8.18
CA VAL A 98 5.63 10.74 8.45
C VAL A 98 6.02 12.20 8.27
N CYS A 99 6.74 12.74 9.25
CA CYS A 99 7.20 14.11 9.22
C CYS A 99 8.58 14.24 9.85
N LYS A 100 9.51 14.98 9.21
CA LYS A 100 10.89 15.14 9.69
C LYS A 100 11.13 16.39 10.54
N ASP A 101 10.29 17.41 10.41
CA ASP A 101 10.53 18.73 10.98
C ASP A 101 9.64 18.97 12.20
N SER A 102 10.27 19.18 13.37
CA SER A 102 9.56 19.51 14.62
C SER A 102 8.92 20.91 14.59
N ASN A 103 9.35 21.77 13.67
CA ASN A 103 8.69 23.05 13.40
C ASN A 103 7.39 22.88 12.63
N LEU A 104 7.22 21.79 11.90
CA LEU A 104 6.01 21.51 11.13
C LEU A 104 5.09 20.52 11.85
N CYS A 105 5.63 19.59 12.63
CA CYS A 105 4.85 18.52 13.26
C CYS A 105 5.17 18.39 14.77
N PRO A 106 4.17 18.07 15.62
CA PRO A 106 4.37 17.84 17.04
C PRO A 106 5.26 16.63 17.32
N ILE A 107 5.07 15.55 16.55
CA ILE A 107 5.86 14.33 16.63
C ILE A 107 6.60 14.13 15.32
N VAL A 108 7.94 14.21 15.38
CA VAL A 108 8.79 13.82 14.26
C VAL A 108 8.88 12.31 14.18
N THR A 109 8.64 11.78 13.00
CA THR A 109 8.83 10.38 12.67
C THR A 109 10.21 10.24 12.00
N ALA A 110 10.91 9.12 12.24
CA ALA A 110 12.32 9.01 11.90
C ALA A 110 12.64 9.42 10.43
N PRO A 111 13.73 10.19 10.19
CA PRO A 111 14.03 10.90 8.92
C PRO A 111 14.38 10.00 7.72
N ASN A 112 14.26 8.68 7.86
CA ASN A 112 14.77 7.70 6.92
C ASN A 112 13.76 7.30 5.84
N PHE A 113 12.53 7.84 5.88
CA PHE A 113 11.44 7.46 4.97
C PHE A 113 11.04 8.51 3.98
N ILE A 114 11.36 9.77 4.27
CA ILE A 114 11.25 10.80 3.26
C ILE A 114 12.27 10.47 2.18
N ALA A 115 11.80 10.25 0.96
CA ALA A 115 12.71 10.15 -0.18
C ALA A 115 13.67 11.33 -0.13
N ALA A 116 14.95 11.10 -0.40
CA ALA A 116 15.91 12.19 -0.32
C ALA A 116 15.37 13.37 -1.15
N ASP A 117 15.42 14.58 -0.59
CA ASP A 117 15.08 15.75 -1.40
C ASP A 117 16.13 15.82 -2.52
N GLU A 118 15.69 15.73 -3.78
CA GLU A 118 16.59 16.00 -4.90
C GLU A 118 16.83 17.50 -5.04
N ALA A 119 17.89 17.90 -5.77
CA ALA A 119 18.23 19.32 -5.93
C ALA A 119 17.11 20.17 -6.57
N ALA A 120 16.16 19.54 -7.27
CA ALA A 120 15.00 20.19 -7.89
C ALA A 120 13.71 20.07 -7.05
N ASP A 121 13.73 19.30 -5.96
CA ASP A 121 12.54 19.07 -5.14
C ASP A 121 12.32 20.22 -4.17
N ALA A 122 11.05 20.57 -3.96
CA ALA A 122 10.66 21.30 -2.77
C ALA A 122 10.87 20.38 -1.55
N GLY A 123 11.52 20.89 -0.50
CA GLY A 123 11.78 20.11 0.70
C GLY A 123 10.50 19.50 1.26
N ALA A 124 10.51 18.18 1.49
CA ALA A 124 9.31 17.48 1.95
C ALA A 124 8.86 18.01 3.32
N GLU A 125 7.60 18.38 3.43
CA GLU A 125 6.99 18.78 4.70
C GLU A 125 6.49 17.54 5.45
N PHE A 126 5.73 16.68 4.75
CA PHE A 126 5.26 15.41 5.29
C PHE A 126 5.02 14.38 4.17
N GLU A 127 4.90 13.12 4.57
CA GLU A 127 4.44 12.03 3.72
C GLU A 127 3.28 11.29 4.37
N VAL A 128 2.40 10.74 3.54
CA VAL A 128 1.35 9.82 3.96
C VAL A 128 1.64 8.47 3.35
N TRP A 129 1.68 7.45 4.19
CA TRP A 129 1.99 6.07 3.80
C TRP A 129 0.75 5.20 3.97
N ALA A 130 0.46 4.38 2.96
CA ALA A 130 -0.53 3.31 3.01
C ALA A 130 0.17 1.97 2.87
N LEU A 131 0.19 1.18 3.93
CA LEU A 131 0.84 -0.13 4.00
C LEU A 131 -0.19 -1.24 3.82
N LEU A 132 -0.04 -2.06 2.78
CA LEU A 132 -0.94 -3.20 2.56
C LEU A 132 -0.65 -4.33 3.56
N ARG A 133 -1.71 -4.81 4.23
CA ARG A 133 -1.64 -5.86 5.26
C ARG A 133 -1.61 -7.25 4.66
N GLN A 134 -0.76 -8.09 5.22
CA GLN A 134 -0.81 -9.55 5.05
C GLN A 134 -1.57 -10.23 6.19
N VAL A 135 -1.44 -9.73 7.43
CA VAL A 135 -1.95 -10.36 8.65
C VAL A 135 -3.04 -9.53 9.29
N SER A 136 -3.96 -10.20 9.99
CA SER A 136 -5.07 -9.56 10.70
C SER A 136 -4.66 -8.93 12.04
N THR A 137 -3.36 -8.85 12.35
CA THR A 137 -2.88 -8.18 13.56
C THR A 137 -3.23 -6.69 13.49
N GLY A 138 -3.52 -6.08 14.64
CA GLY A 138 -3.80 -4.64 14.76
C GLY A 138 -2.56 -3.75 14.56
N SER A 139 -1.50 -4.30 14.00
CA SER A 139 -0.16 -3.73 13.98
C SER A 139 0.62 -4.37 12.84
N ILE A 140 1.21 -3.54 11.99
CA ILE A 140 2.15 -3.94 10.95
C ILE A 140 3.49 -3.30 11.28
N ASP A 141 4.57 -4.05 11.07
CA ASP A 141 5.89 -3.44 11.04
C ASP A 141 5.94 -2.44 9.89
N GLY A 142 5.86 -1.17 10.26
CA GLY A 142 6.23 -0.07 9.42
C GLY A 142 7.75 -0.03 9.26
N PRO A 143 8.23 0.98 8.55
CA PRO A 143 9.63 1.01 8.20
C PRO A 143 10.49 1.57 9.40
N SER A 144 11.79 1.21 9.46
CA SER A 144 12.73 1.27 10.61
C SER A 144 12.23 0.78 11.97
N GLY A 145 11.32 -0.20 12.01
CA GLY A 145 10.80 -0.74 13.27
C GLY A 145 9.75 0.15 13.92
N SER A 146 9.30 1.21 13.23
CA SER A 146 8.03 1.85 13.55
C SER A 146 6.90 0.87 13.28
N THR A 147 5.77 1.09 13.94
CA THR A 147 4.66 0.15 13.90
C THR A 147 3.41 0.89 13.48
N CYS A 148 2.90 0.58 12.30
CA CYS A 148 1.61 1.13 11.88
C CYS A 148 0.51 0.38 12.63
N LYS A 149 -0.22 1.10 13.50
CA LYS A 149 -1.28 0.56 14.35
C LYS A 149 -2.62 0.77 13.68
N VAL A 150 -3.23 -0.34 13.33
CA VAL A 150 -4.47 -0.41 12.57
C VAL A 150 -5.66 -0.22 13.51
N GLN A 151 -6.70 0.49 13.06
CA GLN A 151 -7.94 0.54 13.82
C GLN A 151 -8.62 -0.85 13.88
N ALA A 152 -9.10 -1.22 15.07
CA ALA A 152 -9.73 -2.53 15.30
C ALA A 152 -11.01 -2.79 14.50
N THR A 153 -11.66 -1.74 13.98
CA THR A 153 -12.88 -1.82 13.15
C THR A 153 -12.61 -2.20 11.71
N LYS A 154 -11.35 -2.15 11.25
CA LYS A 154 -11.00 -2.44 9.86
C LYS A 154 -11.17 -3.91 9.52
N ARG A 155 -11.69 -4.16 8.31
CA ARG A 155 -11.84 -5.51 7.74
C ARG A 155 -10.50 -6.25 7.68
N PRO A 156 -10.43 -7.58 7.92
CA PRO A 156 -9.21 -8.37 7.78
C PRO A 156 -8.67 -8.39 6.34
N PRO A 157 -7.34 -8.56 6.16
CA PRO A 157 -6.69 -8.53 4.86
C PRO A 157 -7.12 -9.64 3.91
N THR A 158 -7.13 -9.34 2.61
CA THR A 158 -7.48 -10.29 1.53
C THR A 158 -6.36 -11.26 1.14
N GLY A 159 -5.19 -11.19 1.78
CA GLY A 159 -4.06 -12.10 1.50
C GLY A 159 -3.34 -11.82 0.17
N LEU A 160 -3.49 -10.61 -0.38
CA LEU A 160 -2.81 -10.18 -1.61
C LEU A 160 -1.35 -9.76 -1.36
N ALA A 161 -1.02 -9.28 -0.15
CA ALA A 161 0.35 -8.98 0.23
C ALA A 161 1.13 -10.27 0.56
N GLN A 162 2.38 -10.34 0.11
CA GLN A 162 3.30 -11.42 0.47
C GLN A 162 4.22 -11.00 1.63
N PRO A 163 4.62 -11.94 2.50
CA PRO A 163 5.64 -11.68 3.51
C PRO A 163 6.97 -11.42 2.81
N ALA A 164 7.63 -10.32 3.15
CA ALA A 164 9.00 -10.09 2.74
C ALA A 164 9.94 -10.77 3.73
N ALA A 165 10.63 -11.83 3.29
CA ALA A 165 11.63 -12.54 4.10
C ALA A 165 12.95 -11.75 4.28
N SER A 166 12.99 -10.45 3.97
CA SER A 166 14.21 -9.73 3.63
C SER A 166 15.05 -9.23 4.80
N GLY A 167 14.62 -9.40 6.05
CA GLY A 167 15.41 -8.87 7.15
C GLY A 167 15.27 -7.35 7.37
N LYS A 168 14.66 -6.60 6.44
CA LYS A 168 14.63 -5.12 6.44
C LYS A 168 13.30 -4.58 7.00
N PRO A 169 13.21 -3.38 7.57
CA PRO A 169 11.92 -2.81 7.99
C PRO A 169 10.91 -2.69 6.83
N GLY A 170 9.61 -2.79 7.10
CA GLY A 170 8.57 -2.86 6.04
C GLY A 170 8.08 -4.26 5.68
N ARG A 171 8.72 -5.35 6.19
CA ARG A 171 8.17 -6.70 6.54
C ARG A 171 7.16 -7.41 5.62
N GLN A 172 6.04 -6.79 5.32
CA GLN A 172 4.78 -7.52 5.16
C GLN A 172 3.95 -7.08 3.97
N GLY A 173 4.46 -6.22 3.08
CA GLY A 173 3.70 -5.87 1.89
C GLY A 173 4.27 -4.80 0.97
N GLN A 174 3.39 -4.33 0.09
CA GLN A 174 3.61 -3.18 -0.78
C GLN A 174 3.07 -1.91 -0.12
N ALA A 175 3.64 -0.76 -0.50
CA ALA A 175 3.23 0.52 0.02
C ALA A 175 2.91 1.51 -1.10
N VAL A 176 1.99 2.42 -0.80
CA VAL A 176 1.79 3.63 -1.59
C VAL A 176 2.14 4.80 -0.71
N VAL A 177 2.98 5.68 -1.23
CA VAL A 177 3.46 6.87 -0.53
C VAL A 177 2.96 8.09 -1.30
N LEU A 178 2.44 9.06 -0.57
CA LEU A 178 2.17 10.40 -1.07
C LEU A 178 3.09 11.37 -0.33
N ARG A 179 3.83 12.19 -1.07
CA ARG A 179 4.72 13.23 -0.54
C ARG A 179 4.16 14.61 -0.81
N TYR A 180 4.23 15.48 0.19
CA TYR A 180 3.86 16.88 0.08
C TYR A 180 4.99 17.80 0.57
N PRO A 181 5.34 18.87 -0.18
CA PRO A 181 4.96 19.13 -1.57
C PRO A 181 5.40 18.02 -2.53
N ALA A 182 4.75 17.95 -3.70
CA ALA A 182 5.05 16.90 -4.67
C ALA A 182 6.47 17.11 -5.26
N PRO A 183 7.34 16.09 -5.24
CA PRO A 183 8.62 16.12 -5.94
C PRO A 183 8.43 16.13 -7.46
N ALA A 184 9.54 16.32 -8.19
CA ALA A 184 9.52 16.19 -9.64
C ALA A 184 9.07 14.78 -10.07
N ASN A 185 8.28 14.70 -11.15
CA ASN A 185 7.86 13.42 -11.68
C ASN A 185 9.05 12.65 -12.25
N GLY A 186 9.04 11.33 -12.06
CA GLY A 186 10.03 10.41 -12.58
C GLY A 186 10.76 9.61 -11.50
N LEU A 187 11.78 8.88 -11.94
CA LEU A 187 12.62 8.06 -11.08
C LEU A 187 13.62 8.92 -10.33
N ASP A 188 13.60 8.80 -9.01
CA ASP A 188 14.58 9.38 -8.11
C ASP A 188 15.98 8.86 -8.43
N THR A 189 16.91 9.78 -8.63
CA THR A 189 18.33 9.57 -8.92
C THR A 189 19.12 9.28 -7.64
N THR A 190 18.62 9.76 -6.50
CA THR A 190 19.12 9.43 -5.17
C THR A 190 18.39 8.21 -4.62
N THR A 191 19.15 7.25 -4.09
CA THR A 191 18.52 6.19 -3.30
C THR A 191 18.14 6.76 -1.94
N GLY A 192 16.86 6.63 -1.57
CA GLY A 192 16.41 6.85 -0.20
C GLY A 192 17.12 5.92 0.78
N ASN A 193 16.92 6.17 2.08
CA ASN A 193 17.55 5.33 3.10
C ASN A 193 17.09 3.86 2.93
N GLY A 194 18.03 2.92 2.92
CA GLY A 194 17.77 1.50 2.63
C GLY A 194 17.97 1.06 1.17
N GLY A 195 18.33 1.97 0.26
CA GLY A 195 18.64 1.68 -1.15
C GLY A 195 17.44 1.75 -2.10
N HIS A 196 16.28 2.19 -1.59
CA HIS A 196 15.04 2.25 -2.36
C HIS A 196 15.02 3.46 -3.30
N ARG A 197 14.49 3.26 -4.50
CA ARG A 197 14.20 4.33 -5.45
C ARG A 197 12.71 4.53 -5.55
N TYR A 198 12.28 5.78 -5.55
CA TYR A 198 10.89 6.14 -5.75
C TYR A 198 10.67 6.53 -7.21
N ASN A 199 9.53 6.17 -7.77
CA ASN A 199 9.08 6.68 -9.06
C ASN A 199 7.87 7.55 -8.80
N TRP A 200 8.09 8.87 -8.82
CA TRP A 200 7.08 9.85 -8.47
C TRP A 200 6.19 10.16 -9.67
N ASP A 201 4.89 10.12 -9.45
CA ASP A 201 3.86 10.59 -10.36
C ASP A 201 2.88 11.46 -9.57
N ALA A 202 2.94 12.78 -9.81
CA ALA A 202 2.16 13.79 -9.10
C ALA A 202 2.31 13.69 -7.55
N GLY A 203 3.51 13.36 -7.09
CA GLY A 203 3.83 13.19 -5.67
C GLY A 203 3.36 11.87 -5.06
N ILE A 204 2.86 10.94 -5.87
CA ILE A 204 2.55 9.57 -5.45
C ILE A 204 3.63 8.63 -5.97
N SER A 205 4.05 7.68 -5.13
CA SER A 205 4.94 6.61 -5.53
C SER A 205 4.40 5.28 -5.01
N LYS A 206 4.17 4.36 -5.93
CA LYS A 206 3.93 2.96 -5.60
C LYS A 206 5.28 2.31 -5.45
N THR A 207 5.60 1.87 -4.25
CA THR A 207 6.86 1.19 -3.98
C THR A 207 6.59 -0.16 -3.36
N ASN A 208 7.42 -1.13 -3.70
CA ASN A 208 7.54 -2.26 -2.80
C ASN A 208 8.18 -1.68 -1.54
N ALA A 209 7.44 -1.66 -0.43
CA ALA A 209 8.02 -1.30 0.86
C ALA A 209 9.29 -2.11 1.14
N LEU A 210 9.47 -3.25 0.46
CA LEU A 210 10.73 -3.94 0.29
C LEU A 210 10.92 -4.45 -1.15
N HIS A 211 11.84 -3.86 -1.88
CA HIS A 211 12.74 -4.66 -2.72
C HIS A 211 14.17 -4.46 -2.17
N PRO A 212 15.02 -5.50 -2.13
CA PRO A 212 16.38 -5.41 -1.60
C PRO A 212 17.17 -4.23 -2.15
#